data_AF-A0A956EVK8-F1
#
_entry.id   AF-A0A956EVK8-F1
#
_cell.length_a   1.000
_cell.length_b   1.000
_cell.length_c   1.000
_cell.angle_alpha   90.00
_cell.angle_beta   90.00
_cell.angle_gamma   90.00
#
_symmetry.space_group_name_H-M   'P 1'
#
loop_
_entity.id
_entity.type
_entity.pdbx_description
1 polymer ?
#
loop_
_entity_poly.entity_id
_entity_poly.type
_entity_poly.pdbx_seq_one_letter_code
_entity_poly.pdbx_strand_id
1 'polypeptide(L)'
;MVVLSALVGSACSGPCREVKREYNAALEAEPALVKGALTAEQPAHFGLAVRYKAVLGVATKLLDRSIDDALRFEYVMPLGQGKSLKVSMKGQAKDLRLEPDEACAQCFRLMGDLGGDVVLDNALFQNQKTPMSGSFSFIVPMELAQTGEGKAALRLDLNQLEKYPGTFVSLEFDELPSTWVDALRQPLSKALKAHLTRALKPITVLTFDAPDLRVKGLKVRTTKAAFSPKQDAVFVGFTSNLPGIKQGVTMDEVIRFEAGEDVRVALRPEV
;
A
#
# COMPACT_ATOMS: atom_id res chain seq x y z
N MET A 1 4.75 -16.43 9.90
CA MET A 1 3.28 -16.40 9.96
C MET A 1 2.93 -16.25 11.44
N VAL A 2 2.73 -15.02 11.90
CA VAL A 2 2.42 -14.75 13.31
C VAL A 2 0.92 -14.70 13.43
N VAL A 3 0.36 -15.79 13.95
CA VAL A 3 -1.04 -15.88 14.36
C VAL A 3 -1.13 -15.19 15.72
N LEU A 4 -1.72 -14.00 15.79
CA LEU A 4 -2.08 -13.40 17.08
C LEU A 4 -3.34 -14.09 17.62
N SER A 5 -3.17 -15.35 18.04
CA SER A 5 -4.13 -16.07 18.87
C SER A 5 -3.59 -16.08 20.30
N ALA A 6 -3.77 -14.97 21.01
CA ALA A 6 -3.53 -14.92 22.45
C ALA A 6 -4.32 -13.77 23.07
N LEU A 7 -5.53 -14.07 23.54
CA LEU A 7 -6.06 -13.56 24.80
C LEU A 7 -6.94 -14.68 25.36
N VAL A 8 -6.23 -15.69 25.90
CA VAL A 8 -6.76 -16.80 26.67
C VAL A 8 -7.27 -16.28 28.00
N GLY A 9 -8.32 -16.94 28.51
CA GLY A 9 -8.85 -16.71 29.83
C GLY A 9 -7.80 -16.61 30.93
N SER A 10 -7.83 -15.49 31.63
CA SER A 10 -7.38 -15.35 33.01
C SER A 10 -8.54 -14.75 33.80
N ALA A 11 -8.80 -15.32 34.98
CA ALA A 11 -9.94 -15.05 35.86
C ALA A 11 -10.36 -13.57 35.90
N CYS A 12 -11.62 -13.32 35.55
CA CYS A 12 -12.06 -11.98 35.15
C CYS A 12 -13.04 -11.41 36.19
N SER A 13 -12.52 -10.71 37.20
CA SER A 13 -13.29 -9.98 38.19
C SER A 13 -13.50 -8.53 37.73
N GLY A 14 -14.73 -8.17 37.35
CA GLY A 14 -15.14 -6.81 36.97
C GLY A 14 -15.38 -6.65 35.46
N PRO A 15 -14.34 -6.48 34.62
CA PRO A 15 -14.47 -6.14 33.19
C PRO A 15 -15.27 -7.15 32.36
N CYS A 16 -15.19 -8.45 32.68
CA CYS A 16 -15.95 -9.46 31.94
C CYS A 16 -17.46 -9.46 32.23
N ARG A 17 -17.93 -8.90 33.35
CA ARG A 17 -19.40 -8.77 33.57
C ARG A 17 -19.99 -7.71 32.65
N GLU A 18 -19.24 -6.65 32.41
CA GLU A 18 -19.64 -5.55 31.54
C GLU A 18 -19.66 -6.00 30.08
N VAL A 19 -18.57 -6.62 29.61
CA VAL A 19 -18.49 -7.25 28.29
C VAL A 19 -19.57 -8.32 28.09
N LYS A 20 -19.87 -9.13 29.11
CA LYS A 20 -20.93 -10.15 29.03
C LYS A 20 -22.33 -9.54 29.01
N ARG A 21 -22.56 -8.41 29.69
CA ARG A 21 -23.84 -7.69 29.66
C ARG A 21 -24.04 -6.99 28.31
N GLU A 22 -23.00 -6.36 27.78
CA GLU A 22 -22.98 -5.78 26.43
C GLU A 22 -23.21 -6.86 25.36
N TYR A 23 -22.59 -8.03 25.50
CA TYR A 23 -22.80 -9.17 24.62
C TYR A 23 -24.24 -9.70 24.66
N ASN A 24 -24.83 -9.85 25.84
CA ASN A 24 -26.22 -10.28 25.99
C ASN A 24 -27.21 -9.25 25.43
N ALA A 25 -26.97 -7.96 25.65
CA ALA A 25 -27.76 -6.89 25.04
C ALA A 25 -27.65 -6.90 23.50
N ALA A 26 -26.46 -7.18 22.96
CA ALA A 26 -26.25 -7.31 21.52
C ALA A 26 -26.98 -8.53 20.92
N LEU A 27 -27.10 -9.63 21.66
CA LEU A 27 -27.91 -10.80 21.25
C LEU A 27 -29.42 -10.48 21.27
N GLU A 28 -29.90 -9.73 22.27
CA GLU A 28 -31.30 -9.30 22.36
C GLU A 28 -31.68 -8.30 21.26
N ALA A 29 -30.70 -7.56 20.72
CA ALA A 29 -30.89 -6.62 19.61
C ALA A 29 -30.88 -7.27 18.21
N GLU A 30 -30.65 -8.58 18.09
CA GLU A 30 -30.67 -9.32 16.81
C GLU A 30 -31.95 -9.06 15.95
N PRO A 31 -33.17 -8.97 16.53
CA PRO A 31 -34.38 -8.63 15.77
C PRO A 31 -34.42 -7.18 15.27
N ALA A 32 -33.65 -6.27 15.89
CA ALA A 32 -33.60 -4.85 15.57
C ALA A 32 -32.55 -4.51 14.48
N LEU A 33 -31.78 -5.50 14.04
CA LEU A 33 -30.80 -5.32 12.95
C LEU A 33 -31.49 -4.86 11.67
N VAL A 34 -30.92 -3.83 11.03
CA VAL A 34 -31.48 -3.26 9.81
C VAL A 34 -31.41 -4.30 8.70
N LYS A 35 -32.57 -4.64 8.14
CA LYS A 35 -32.68 -5.56 7.01
C LYS A 35 -32.38 -4.80 5.72
N GLY A 36 -31.17 -4.96 5.20
CA GLY A 36 -30.74 -4.30 3.97
C GLY A 36 -29.30 -4.65 3.58
N ALA A 37 -28.88 -4.18 2.41
CA ALA A 37 -27.47 -4.21 2.00
C ALA A 37 -26.73 -3.03 2.65
N LEU A 38 -25.52 -3.29 3.15
CA LEU A 38 -24.65 -2.22 3.66
C LEU A 38 -24.01 -1.47 2.49
N THR A 39 -23.98 -0.14 2.58
CA THR A 39 -23.32 0.71 1.58
C THR A 39 -22.05 1.32 2.16
N ALA A 40 -21.06 1.59 1.30
CA ALA A 40 -19.79 2.20 1.72
C ALA A 40 -19.93 3.68 2.13
N GLU A 41 -21.11 4.27 1.92
CA GLU A 41 -21.44 5.66 2.27
C GLU A 41 -21.98 5.78 3.70
N GLN A 42 -22.27 4.66 4.36
CA GLN A 42 -22.72 4.65 5.74
C GLN A 42 -21.61 5.12 6.71
N PRO A 43 -21.99 5.70 7.87
CA PRO A 43 -21.01 6.06 8.89
C PRO A 43 -20.20 4.83 9.35
N ALA A 44 -18.92 5.04 9.67
CA ALA A 44 -18.10 3.99 10.27
C ALA A 44 -18.60 3.73 11.70
N HIS A 45 -19.09 2.53 11.98
CA HIS A 45 -19.47 2.08 13.32
C HIS A 45 -18.26 1.61 14.14
N PHE A 46 -17.26 1.07 13.45
CA PHE A 46 -15.98 0.64 14.01
C PHE A 46 -14.84 1.35 13.29
N GLY A 47 -13.79 1.68 14.03
CA GLY A 47 -12.58 2.24 13.48
C GLY A 47 -11.36 1.45 13.93
N LEU A 48 -10.46 1.17 12.99
CA LEU A 48 -9.15 0.58 13.24
C LEU A 48 -8.11 1.60 12.81
N ALA A 49 -7.18 1.94 13.71
CA ALA A 49 -6.00 2.72 13.39
C ALA A 49 -4.76 1.84 13.48
N VAL A 50 -3.88 1.94 12.48
CA VAL A 50 -2.59 1.27 12.45
C VAL A 50 -1.50 2.30 12.25
N ARG A 51 -0.45 2.25 13.05
CA ARG A 51 0.71 3.14 12.89
C ARG A 51 1.36 2.93 11.53
N TYR A 52 1.67 4.04 10.89
CA TYR A 52 2.28 4.10 9.57
C TYR A 52 3.62 3.34 9.53
N LYS A 53 4.43 3.43 10.60
CA LYS A 53 5.71 2.72 10.68
C LYS A 53 5.58 1.20 10.51
N ALA A 54 4.50 0.60 11.03
CA ALA A 54 4.25 -0.83 10.87
C ALA A 54 3.89 -1.18 9.41
N VAL A 55 3.08 -0.32 8.77
CA VAL A 55 2.71 -0.46 7.36
C VAL A 55 3.94 -0.28 6.45
N LEU A 56 4.79 0.69 6.76
CA LEU A 56 6.02 1.01 6.03
C LEU A 56 6.98 -0.17 5.93
N GLY A 57 7.31 -0.81 7.06
CA GLY A 57 8.31 -1.88 7.07
C GLY A 57 7.90 -3.06 6.17
N VAL A 58 6.60 -3.37 6.13
CA VAL A 58 6.05 -4.40 5.23
C VAL A 58 6.03 -3.90 3.78
N ALA A 59 5.59 -2.66 3.56
CA ALA A 59 5.54 -2.04 2.24
C ALA A 59 6.90 -2.05 1.55
N THR A 60 7.93 -1.51 2.21
CA THR A 60 9.27 -1.38 1.63
C THR A 60 9.84 -2.73 1.23
N LYS A 61 9.66 -3.77 2.07
CA LYS A 61 10.12 -5.13 1.76
C LYS A 61 9.41 -5.78 0.58
N LEU A 62 8.10 -5.54 0.44
CA LEU A 62 7.32 -6.06 -0.70
C LEU A 62 7.65 -5.29 -1.99
N LEU A 63 7.84 -3.97 -1.87
CA LEU A 63 8.22 -3.09 -2.97
C LEU A 63 9.60 -3.42 -3.50
N ASP A 64 10.58 -3.66 -2.63
CA ASP A 64 11.95 -4.05 -2.98
C ASP A 64 11.97 -5.21 -3.95
N ARG A 65 11.33 -6.31 -3.57
CA ARG A 65 11.20 -7.50 -4.42
C ARG A 65 10.49 -7.20 -5.75
N SER A 66 9.39 -6.45 -5.71
CA SER A 66 8.61 -6.14 -6.90
C SER A 66 9.37 -5.26 -7.89
N ILE A 67 10.17 -4.31 -7.38
CA ILE A 67 11.00 -3.43 -8.21
C ILE A 67 12.16 -4.22 -8.79
N ASP A 68 12.87 -5.00 -7.98
CA ASP A 68 13.98 -5.84 -8.45
C ASP A 68 13.57 -6.80 -9.58
N ASP A 69 12.41 -7.43 -9.45
CA ASP A 69 11.87 -8.29 -10.51
C ASP A 69 11.56 -7.48 -11.79
N ALA A 70 11.07 -6.24 -11.65
CA ALA A 70 10.77 -5.33 -12.77
C ALA A 70 12.01 -4.63 -13.36
N LEU A 71 13.15 -4.62 -12.66
CA LEU A 71 14.42 -4.09 -13.15
C LEU A 71 15.17 -5.07 -14.07
N ARG A 72 14.59 -6.25 -14.31
CA ARG A 72 15.02 -7.18 -15.37
C ARG A 72 14.32 -6.80 -16.67
N PHE A 73 14.97 -5.98 -17.46
CA PHE A 73 14.36 -5.30 -18.59
C PHE A 73 15.17 -5.52 -19.87
N GLU A 74 14.48 -5.87 -20.95
CA GLU A 74 15.06 -5.91 -22.30
C GLU A 74 14.42 -4.84 -23.17
N TYR A 75 15.25 -4.14 -23.93
CA TYR A 75 14.82 -3.10 -24.85
C TYR A 75 15.60 -3.15 -26.14
N VAL A 76 14.90 -2.98 -27.26
CA VAL A 76 15.53 -2.83 -28.57
C VAL A 76 15.42 -1.37 -28.96
N MET A 77 16.52 -0.63 -28.80
CA MET A 77 16.58 0.79 -29.13
C MET A 77 16.81 0.95 -30.64
N PRO A 78 15.96 1.70 -31.37
CA PRO A 78 16.24 2.06 -32.74
C PRO A 78 17.36 3.12 -32.79
N LEU A 79 18.43 2.85 -33.54
CA LEU A 79 19.54 3.80 -33.76
C LEU A 79 19.37 4.61 -35.06
N GLY A 80 18.28 4.37 -35.80
CA GLY A 80 18.07 4.90 -37.14
C GLY A 80 18.75 4.06 -38.23
N GLN A 81 18.46 4.35 -39.51
CA GLN A 81 19.04 3.66 -40.68
C GLN A 81 18.91 2.12 -40.64
N GLY A 82 17.83 1.60 -40.06
CA GLY A 82 17.60 0.15 -39.93
C GLY A 82 18.47 -0.55 -38.87
N LYS A 83 19.29 0.20 -38.12
CA LYS A 83 20.11 -0.35 -37.04
C LYS A 83 19.35 -0.31 -35.71
N SER A 84 19.59 -1.33 -34.89
CA SER A 84 19.08 -1.42 -33.53
C SER A 84 20.20 -1.77 -32.55
N LEU A 85 19.99 -1.38 -31.30
CA LEU A 85 20.82 -1.75 -30.17
C LEU A 85 19.95 -2.55 -29.20
N LYS A 86 20.31 -3.81 -28.97
CA LYS A 86 19.67 -4.58 -27.90
C LYS A 86 20.32 -4.18 -26.59
N VAL A 87 19.49 -3.79 -25.64
CA VAL A 87 19.87 -3.40 -24.29
C VAL A 87 19.22 -4.39 -23.34
N SER A 88 20.03 -5.09 -22.55
CA SER A 88 19.56 -5.94 -21.47
C SER A 88 20.03 -5.36 -20.15
N MET A 89 19.11 -5.20 -19.21
CA MET A 89 19.37 -4.57 -17.93
C MET A 89 19.09 -5.58 -16.81
N LYS A 90 20.04 -5.69 -15.89
CA LYS A 90 19.89 -6.43 -14.65
C LYS A 90 20.15 -5.47 -13.49
N GLY A 91 19.09 -4.75 -13.13
CA GLY A 91 19.15 -3.79 -12.04
C GLY A 91 18.83 -4.39 -10.67
N GLN A 92 19.07 -3.58 -9.65
CA GLN A 92 18.62 -3.75 -8.28
C GLN A 92 18.23 -2.38 -7.71
N ALA A 93 17.17 -2.35 -6.92
CA ALA A 93 16.80 -1.18 -6.14
C ALA A 93 17.70 -1.09 -4.90
N LYS A 94 18.01 0.15 -4.49
CA LYS A 94 18.75 0.45 -3.27
C LYS A 94 18.10 1.61 -2.54
N ASP A 95 18.32 1.66 -1.23
CA ASP A 95 17.94 2.81 -0.39
C ASP A 95 16.46 3.23 -0.56
N LEU A 96 15.59 2.23 -0.66
CA LEU A 96 14.15 2.41 -0.85
C LEU A 96 13.53 3.15 0.32
N ARG A 97 12.83 4.24 -0.02
CA ARG A 97 12.11 5.09 0.92
C ARG A 97 10.68 5.26 0.45
N LEU A 98 9.77 5.27 1.42
CA LEU A 98 8.36 5.52 1.21
C LEU A 98 7.93 6.60 2.21
N GLU A 99 7.49 7.73 1.71
CA GLU A 99 7.17 8.91 2.53
C GLU A 99 5.80 9.45 2.14
N PRO A 100 5.03 10.03 3.07
CA PRO A 100 3.79 10.72 2.71
C PRO A 100 4.00 11.80 1.65
N ASP A 101 3.08 11.93 0.71
CA ASP A 101 3.14 12.94 -0.35
C ASP A 101 1.84 13.74 -0.47
N GLU A 102 1.98 15.04 -0.70
CA GLU A 102 0.85 15.98 -0.75
C GLU A 102 0.11 15.98 -2.09
N ALA A 103 0.58 15.24 -3.10
CA ALA A 103 -0.09 15.16 -4.40
C ALA A 103 -1.50 14.57 -4.33
N CYS A 104 -1.82 13.79 -3.29
CA CYS A 104 -3.20 13.44 -2.96
C CYS A 104 -3.36 13.12 -1.48
N ALA A 105 -4.61 13.10 -1.00
CA ALA A 105 -4.92 12.85 0.41
C ALA A 105 -4.41 11.49 0.95
N GLN A 106 -4.08 10.55 0.08
CA GLN A 106 -3.64 9.19 0.42
C GLN A 106 -2.48 8.75 -0.49
N CYS A 107 -1.53 9.65 -0.75
CA CYS A 107 -0.39 9.37 -1.62
C CYS A 107 0.90 9.18 -0.83
N PHE A 108 1.77 8.31 -1.35
CA PHE A 108 3.14 8.15 -0.91
C PHE A 108 4.10 8.41 -2.03
N ARG A 109 5.22 9.05 -1.72
CA ARG A 109 6.38 9.13 -2.58
C ARG A 109 7.27 7.93 -2.30
N LEU A 110 7.37 7.05 -3.29
CA LEU A 110 8.30 5.95 -3.34
C LEU A 110 9.56 6.41 -4.06
N MET A 111 10.69 6.41 -3.37
CA MET A 111 12.00 6.82 -3.91
C MET A 111 13.01 5.72 -3.69
N GLY A 112 14.02 5.68 -4.55
CA GLY A 112 15.15 4.79 -4.37
C GLY A 112 16.24 5.04 -5.39
N ASP A 113 17.40 4.47 -5.10
CA ASP A 113 18.54 4.45 -6.00
C ASP A 113 18.47 3.19 -6.87
N LEU A 114 19.01 3.30 -8.07
CA LEU A 114 19.15 2.21 -9.03
C LEU A 114 20.63 1.84 -9.11
N GLY A 115 20.90 0.55 -9.12
CA GLY A 115 22.21 0.03 -9.46
C GLY A 115 22.11 -1.21 -10.32
N GLY A 116 23.26 -1.69 -10.79
CA GLY A 116 23.36 -2.97 -11.48
C GLY A 116 24.17 -2.84 -12.75
N ASP A 117 23.86 -3.69 -13.73
CA ASP A 117 24.60 -3.79 -14.97
C ASP A 117 23.66 -3.63 -16.18
N VAL A 118 24.19 -3.00 -17.22
CA VAL A 118 23.59 -2.95 -18.55
C VAL A 118 24.50 -3.63 -19.55
N VAL A 119 23.91 -4.50 -20.37
CA VAL A 119 24.56 -5.15 -21.51
C VAL A 119 24.06 -4.51 -22.79
N LEU A 120 25.00 -3.97 -23.57
CA LEU A 120 24.78 -3.34 -24.86
C LEU A 120 25.23 -4.31 -25.96
N ASP A 121 24.28 -4.82 -26.73
CA ASP A 121 24.52 -5.77 -27.80
C ASP A 121 24.17 -5.17 -29.16
N ASN A 122 25.21 -4.96 -29.96
CA ASN A 122 25.13 -4.70 -31.38
C ASN A 122 26.44 -5.13 -32.07
N ALA A 123 26.48 -5.01 -33.40
CA ALA A 123 27.66 -5.33 -34.21
C ALA A 123 28.93 -4.51 -33.89
N LEU A 124 28.81 -3.37 -33.19
CA LEU A 124 29.93 -2.48 -32.82
C LEU A 124 30.54 -2.82 -31.44
N PHE A 125 29.72 -3.25 -30.48
CA PHE A 125 30.11 -3.42 -29.07
C PHE A 125 30.27 -4.86 -28.63
N GLN A 126 29.83 -5.84 -29.42
CA GLN A 126 29.97 -7.28 -29.12
C GLN A 126 29.70 -7.63 -27.65
N ASN A 127 28.48 -7.35 -27.17
CA ASN A 127 28.06 -7.58 -25.77
C ASN A 127 28.89 -6.82 -24.72
N GLN A 128 29.00 -5.49 -24.86
CA GLN A 128 29.66 -4.68 -23.84
C GLN A 128 28.79 -4.61 -22.58
N LYS A 129 29.36 -5.02 -21.45
CA LYS A 129 28.76 -4.87 -20.12
C LYS A 129 29.30 -3.60 -19.47
N THR A 130 28.42 -2.76 -18.94
CA THR A 130 28.76 -1.53 -18.20
C THR A 130 27.97 -1.46 -16.89
N PRO A 131 28.56 -0.98 -15.79
CA PRO A 131 27.83 -0.60 -14.61
C PRO A 131 26.80 0.49 -14.94
N MET A 132 25.69 0.46 -14.22
CA MET A 132 24.65 1.47 -14.27
C MET A 132 24.27 1.89 -12.85
N SER A 133 24.07 3.19 -12.70
CA SER A 133 23.55 3.84 -11.50
C SER A 133 22.35 4.69 -11.88
N GLY A 134 21.64 5.22 -10.88
CA GLY A 134 20.50 6.08 -11.13
C GLY A 134 19.62 6.25 -9.93
N SER A 135 18.45 6.84 -10.15
CA SER A 135 17.44 7.02 -9.13
C SER A 135 16.04 7.07 -9.73
N PHE A 136 15.04 6.84 -8.90
CA PHE A 136 13.66 6.97 -9.28
C PHE A 136 12.83 7.59 -8.16
N SER A 137 11.72 8.22 -8.57
CA SER A 137 10.69 8.73 -7.68
C SER A 137 9.34 8.50 -8.31
N PHE A 138 8.43 7.87 -7.58
CA PHE A 138 7.07 7.60 -7.99
C PHE A 138 6.09 8.07 -6.94
N ILE A 139 4.95 8.61 -7.37
CA ILE A 139 3.82 8.91 -6.48
C ILE A 139 2.86 7.74 -6.59
N VAL A 140 2.59 7.10 -5.46
CA VAL A 140 1.80 5.88 -5.34
C VAL A 140 0.59 6.16 -4.45
N PRO A 141 -0.63 6.15 -5.00
CA PRO A 141 -1.83 6.25 -4.18
C PRO A 141 -2.04 4.97 -3.38
N MET A 142 -2.56 5.14 -2.17
CA MET A 142 -3.08 4.06 -1.36
C MET A 142 -4.57 3.88 -1.67
N GLU A 143 -5.00 2.63 -1.82
CA GLU A 143 -6.39 2.27 -1.99
C GLU A 143 -6.86 1.30 -0.90
N LEU A 144 -8.15 1.36 -0.59
CA LEU A 144 -8.83 0.35 0.21
C LEU A 144 -9.64 -0.56 -0.72
N ALA A 145 -9.12 -1.75 -0.98
CA ALA A 145 -9.81 -2.75 -1.78
C ALA A 145 -10.69 -3.64 -0.90
N GLN A 146 -11.95 -3.86 -1.29
CA GLN A 146 -12.78 -4.92 -0.73
C GLN A 146 -12.38 -6.25 -1.36
N THR A 147 -12.03 -7.24 -0.52
CA THR A 147 -11.55 -8.55 -0.98
C THR A 147 -12.54 -9.68 -0.69
N GLY A 148 -13.71 -9.35 -0.13
CA GLY A 148 -14.78 -10.28 0.23
C GLY A 148 -15.74 -9.65 1.24
N GLU A 149 -16.75 -10.41 1.69
CA GLU A 149 -17.61 -9.96 2.79
C GLU A 149 -16.79 -9.75 4.06
N GLY A 150 -16.88 -8.54 4.64
CA GLY A 150 -16.12 -8.17 5.84
C GLY A 150 -14.61 -8.07 5.65
N LYS A 151 -14.05 -8.31 4.46
CA LYS A 151 -12.60 -8.27 4.23
C LYS A 151 -12.17 -7.04 3.45
N ALA A 152 -11.10 -6.40 3.91
CA ALA A 152 -10.45 -5.32 3.20
C ALA A 152 -8.94 -5.52 3.11
N ALA A 153 -8.37 -4.95 2.06
CA ALA A 153 -6.95 -4.85 1.86
C ALA A 153 -6.57 -3.38 1.66
N LEU A 154 -5.60 -2.91 2.42
CA LEU A 154 -4.88 -1.70 2.11
C LEU A 154 -3.83 -2.03 1.05
N ARG A 155 -3.88 -1.31 -0.07
CA ARG A 155 -2.95 -1.54 -1.19
C ARG A 155 -2.27 -0.26 -1.60
N LEU A 156 -1.05 -0.39 -2.07
CA LEU A 156 -0.37 0.63 -2.85
C LEU A 156 -0.69 0.36 -4.33
N ASP A 157 -1.44 1.25 -4.96
CA ASP A 157 -1.87 1.09 -6.35
C ASP A 157 -0.80 1.61 -7.32
N LEU A 158 0.17 0.74 -7.60
CA LEU A 158 1.27 0.98 -8.52
C LEU A 158 0.83 1.02 -10.00
N ASN A 159 -0.45 0.83 -10.33
CA ASN A 159 -0.92 1.01 -11.71
C ASN A 159 -1.19 2.49 -12.03
N GLN A 160 -1.23 3.37 -11.02
CA GLN A 160 -1.56 4.79 -11.19
C GLN A 160 -0.33 5.68 -11.34
N LEU A 161 0.87 5.10 -11.43
CA LEU A 161 2.13 5.86 -11.42
C LEU A 161 2.22 6.91 -12.52
N GLU A 162 1.56 6.69 -13.66
CA GLU A 162 1.56 7.62 -14.79
C GLU A 162 0.65 8.84 -14.59
N LYS A 163 -0.31 8.77 -13.64
CA LYS A 163 -1.29 9.85 -13.42
C LYS A 163 -0.73 11.04 -12.67
N TYR A 164 0.38 10.86 -11.95
CA TYR A 164 0.89 11.87 -11.03
C TYR A 164 2.13 12.58 -11.60
N PRO A 165 2.19 13.92 -11.53
CA PRO A 165 3.36 14.69 -11.92
C PRO A 165 4.53 14.45 -10.95
N GLY A 166 5.76 14.73 -11.40
CA GLY A 166 6.94 14.53 -10.56
C GLY A 166 7.41 13.07 -10.43
N THR A 167 6.85 12.17 -11.25
CA THR A 167 7.37 10.81 -11.41
C THR A 167 8.54 10.79 -12.37
N PHE A 168 9.67 10.20 -11.97
CA PHE A 168 10.86 10.11 -12.82
C PHE A 168 11.64 8.83 -12.58
N VAL A 169 12.42 8.49 -13.60
CA VAL A 169 13.51 7.51 -13.56
C VAL A 169 14.67 8.21 -14.25
N SER A 170 15.85 8.16 -13.65
CA SER A 170 17.08 8.70 -14.21
C SER A 170 18.15 7.63 -14.13
N LEU A 171 18.84 7.41 -15.25
CA LEU A 171 19.94 6.46 -15.36
C LEU A 171 21.25 7.18 -15.65
N GLU A 172 22.33 6.64 -15.12
CA GLU A 172 23.70 7.10 -15.29
C GLU A 172 24.60 5.91 -15.65
N PHE A 173 25.62 6.20 -16.48
CA PHE A 173 26.53 5.19 -17.03
C PHE A 173 27.96 5.73 -16.92
N ASP A 174 28.72 5.22 -15.96
CA ASP A 174 30.03 5.80 -15.61
C ASP A 174 31.14 5.41 -16.58
N GLU A 175 31.05 4.24 -17.22
CA GLU A 175 32.13 3.66 -18.03
C GLU A 175 31.91 3.82 -19.54
N LEU A 176 30.87 4.52 -19.97
CA LEU A 176 30.58 4.76 -21.38
C LEU A 176 31.17 6.09 -21.86
N PRO A 177 31.59 6.19 -23.14
CA PRO A 177 31.94 7.46 -23.74
C PRO A 177 30.78 8.45 -23.66
N SER A 178 31.05 9.74 -23.44
CA SER A 178 30.02 10.79 -23.25
C SER A 178 28.97 10.84 -24.36
N THR A 179 29.39 10.61 -25.61
CA THR A 179 28.49 10.53 -26.77
C THR A 179 27.44 9.42 -26.65
N TRP A 180 27.82 8.28 -26.06
CA TRP A 180 26.91 7.17 -25.80
C TRP A 180 26.06 7.41 -24.56
N VAL A 181 26.62 8.03 -23.51
CA VAL A 181 25.84 8.42 -22.33
C VAL A 181 24.66 9.31 -22.74
N ASP A 182 24.91 10.34 -23.54
CA ASP A 182 23.85 11.25 -24.00
C ASP A 182 22.83 10.56 -24.89
N ALA A 183 23.27 9.65 -25.76
CA ALA A 183 22.40 8.89 -26.65
C ALA A 183 21.52 7.87 -25.91
N LEU A 184 22.02 7.26 -24.82
CA LEU A 184 21.35 6.17 -24.12
C LEU A 184 20.52 6.64 -22.94
N ARG A 185 20.99 7.65 -22.18
CA ARG A 185 20.41 8.07 -20.91
C ARG A 185 18.92 8.36 -21.00
N GLN A 186 18.53 9.28 -21.88
CA GLN A 186 17.13 9.72 -21.98
C GLN A 186 16.22 8.62 -22.55
N PRO A 187 16.56 7.95 -23.68
CA PRO A 187 15.73 6.87 -24.20
C PRO A 187 15.58 5.70 -23.23
N LEU A 188 16.66 5.25 -22.57
CA LEU A 188 16.60 4.15 -21.61
C LEU A 188 15.86 4.54 -20.33
N SER A 189 16.06 5.74 -19.80
CA SER A 189 15.31 6.22 -18.63
C SER A 189 13.81 6.26 -18.93
N LYS A 190 13.42 6.74 -20.12
CA LYS A 190 12.02 6.76 -20.57
C LYS A 190 11.46 5.35 -20.76
N ALA A 191 12.23 4.47 -21.39
CA ALA A 191 11.82 3.10 -21.65
C ALA A 191 11.69 2.28 -20.35
N LEU A 192 12.62 2.46 -19.42
CA LEU A 192 12.59 1.86 -18.10
C LEU A 192 11.42 2.41 -17.27
N LYS A 193 11.20 3.74 -17.26
CA LYS A 193 10.01 4.33 -16.63
C LYS A 193 8.73 3.68 -17.15
N ALA A 194 8.56 3.63 -18.47
CA ALA A 194 7.40 3.02 -19.10
C ALA A 194 7.29 1.51 -18.86
N HIS A 195 8.42 0.81 -18.61
CA HIS A 195 8.41 -0.59 -18.23
C HIS A 195 7.96 -0.75 -16.78
N LEU A 196 8.56 -0.02 -15.85
CA LEU A 196 8.23 -0.04 -14.42
C LEU A 196 6.75 0.30 -14.20
N THR A 197 6.21 1.32 -14.88
CA THR A 197 4.79 1.69 -14.76
C THR A 197 3.82 0.61 -15.22
N ARG A 198 4.26 -0.30 -16.11
CA ARG A 198 3.45 -1.43 -16.60
C ARG A 198 3.70 -2.74 -15.86
N ALA A 199 4.92 -2.94 -15.36
CA ALA A 199 5.35 -4.18 -14.72
C ALA A 199 4.98 -4.23 -13.24
N LEU A 200 5.00 -3.08 -12.56
CA LEU A 200 4.68 -2.99 -11.14
C LEU A 200 3.18 -3.18 -10.93
N LYS A 201 2.82 -4.18 -10.13
CA LYS A 201 1.42 -4.51 -9.80
C LYS A 201 1.06 -3.96 -8.42
N PRO A 202 -0.23 -3.72 -8.13
CA PRO A 202 -0.64 -3.28 -6.80
C PRO A 202 -0.15 -4.23 -5.70
N ILE A 203 0.39 -3.66 -4.63
CA ILE A 203 0.92 -4.43 -3.50
C ILE A 203 -0.03 -4.29 -2.33
N THR A 204 -0.48 -5.42 -1.79
CA THR A 204 -1.24 -5.43 -0.54
C THR A 204 -0.28 -5.31 0.63
N VAL A 205 -0.38 -4.18 1.35
CA VAL A 205 0.45 -3.88 2.53
C VAL A 205 -0.18 -4.40 3.81
N LEU A 206 -1.51 -4.41 3.88
CA LEU A 206 -2.22 -4.93 5.04
C LEU A 206 -3.57 -5.51 4.62
N THR A 207 -3.94 -6.63 5.22
CA THR A 207 -5.28 -7.22 5.09
C THR A 207 -5.96 -7.19 6.44
N PHE A 208 -7.24 -6.88 6.44
CA PHE A 208 -8.07 -6.81 7.62
C PHE A 208 -9.30 -7.66 7.41
N ASP A 209 -9.63 -8.39 8.46
CA ASP A 209 -10.96 -8.94 8.63
C ASP A 209 -11.76 -7.97 9.51
N ALA A 210 -13.03 -7.79 9.18
CA ALA A 210 -13.96 -7.05 9.99
C ALA A 210 -14.06 -7.70 11.38
N PRO A 211 -14.33 -6.90 12.44
CA PRO A 211 -14.56 -7.45 13.77
C PRO A 211 -15.69 -8.48 13.75
N ASP A 212 -15.39 -9.71 14.19
CA ASP A 212 -16.41 -10.74 14.44
C ASP A 212 -16.93 -10.58 15.87
N LEU A 213 -18.12 -9.97 16.00
CA LEU A 213 -18.79 -9.82 17.29
C LEU A 213 -19.58 -11.07 17.70
N ARG A 214 -19.59 -12.14 16.88
CA ARG A 214 -20.36 -13.36 17.10
C ARG A 214 -21.85 -13.13 17.36
N VAL A 215 -22.39 -12.04 16.81
CA VAL A 215 -23.82 -11.72 16.81
C VAL A 215 -24.41 -12.28 15.52
N LYS A 216 -25.38 -13.18 15.65
CA LYS A 216 -26.02 -13.81 14.49
C LYS A 216 -26.77 -12.74 13.68
N GLY A 217 -26.66 -12.78 12.35
CA GLY A 217 -27.29 -11.80 11.46
C GLY A 217 -26.59 -10.43 11.37
N LEU A 218 -25.56 -10.18 12.18
CA LEU A 218 -24.74 -8.98 12.07
C LEU A 218 -23.93 -9.04 10.77
N LYS A 219 -24.08 -8.02 9.95
CA LYS A 219 -23.27 -7.79 8.75
C LYS A 219 -22.31 -6.66 9.03
N VAL A 220 -21.07 -6.81 8.58
CA VAL A 220 -20.05 -5.76 8.66
C VAL A 220 -19.42 -5.58 7.28
N ARG A 221 -19.21 -4.32 6.87
CA ARG A 221 -18.60 -3.96 5.60
C ARG A 221 -17.59 -2.83 5.83
N THR A 222 -16.51 -2.82 5.06
CA THR A 222 -15.56 -1.70 5.10
C THR A 222 -16.14 -0.49 4.39
N THR A 223 -15.94 0.70 4.95
CA THR A 223 -16.62 1.93 4.48
C THR A 223 -15.64 3.02 4.06
N LYS A 224 -14.51 3.16 4.75
CA LYS A 224 -13.52 4.21 4.45
C LYS A 224 -12.13 3.75 4.86
N ALA A 225 -11.11 4.13 4.10
CA ALA A 225 -9.75 4.26 4.62
C ALA A 225 -9.35 5.73 4.57
N ALA A 226 -8.51 6.15 5.52
CA ALA A 226 -7.92 7.48 5.53
C ALA A 226 -6.50 7.40 6.06
N PHE A 227 -5.59 8.12 5.43
CA PHE A 227 -4.26 8.36 5.98
C PHE A 227 -4.27 9.68 6.74
N SER A 228 -3.69 9.70 7.95
CA SER A 228 -3.46 10.89 8.75
C SER A 228 -1.96 11.16 8.82
N PRO A 229 -1.41 12.05 7.97
CA PRO A 229 0.01 12.41 8.00
C PRO A 229 0.40 13.00 9.36
N LYS A 230 -0.46 13.83 9.95
CA LYS A 230 -0.22 14.49 11.25
C LYS A 230 -0.05 13.50 12.41
N GLN A 231 -0.64 12.32 12.28
CA GLN A 231 -0.71 11.35 13.36
C GLN A 231 0.00 10.03 12.96
N ASP A 232 0.73 10.02 11.85
CA ASP A 232 1.46 8.87 11.29
C ASP A 232 0.65 7.57 11.34
N ALA A 233 -0.57 7.59 10.80
CA ALA A 233 -1.48 6.48 10.95
C ALA A 233 -2.45 6.29 9.79
N VAL A 234 -2.82 5.03 9.56
CA VAL A 234 -3.87 4.64 8.63
C VAL A 234 -5.11 4.26 9.44
N PHE A 235 -6.22 4.92 9.15
CA PHE A 235 -7.55 4.59 9.65
C PHE A 235 -8.31 3.74 8.63
N VAL A 236 -8.99 2.71 9.12
CA VAL A 236 -9.95 1.90 8.37
C VAL A 236 -11.26 1.85 9.15
N GLY A 237 -12.32 2.33 8.53
CA GLY A 237 -13.67 2.35 9.07
C GLY A 237 -14.50 1.17 8.56
N PHE A 238 -15.33 0.62 9.44
CA PHE A 238 -16.29 -0.44 9.13
C PHE A 238 -17.70 0.02 9.49
N THR A 239 -18.65 -0.17 8.59
CA THR A 239 -20.09 -0.02 8.84
C THR A 239 -20.70 -1.39 9.14
N SER A 240 -21.83 -1.40 9.86
CA SER A 240 -22.61 -2.60 10.14
C SER A 240 -24.11 -2.35 10.03
N ASN A 241 -24.93 -3.39 10.12
CA ASN A 241 -26.39 -3.26 10.17
C ASN A 241 -26.94 -3.04 11.58
N LEU A 242 -26.11 -2.53 12.50
CA LEU A 242 -26.57 -2.05 13.80
C LEU A 242 -27.45 -0.81 13.59
N PRO A 243 -28.63 -0.74 14.24
CA PRO A 243 -29.48 0.45 14.20
C PRO A 243 -28.84 1.63 14.99
N GLY A 244 -29.46 2.80 14.90
CA GLY A 244 -29.19 3.93 15.82
C GLY A 244 -27.93 4.78 15.55
N ILE A 245 -26.95 4.31 14.79
CA ILE A 245 -25.69 5.06 14.60
C ILE A 245 -25.82 6.10 13.48
N LYS A 246 -26.03 7.36 13.87
CA LYS A 246 -26.13 8.51 12.94
C LYS A 246 -24.81 9.23 12.70
N GLN A 247 -23.93 9.28 13.71
CA GLN A 247 -22.58 9.82 13.62
C GLN A 247 -21.59 8.69 13.83
N GLY A 248 -20.74 8.43 12.85
CA GLY A 248 -19.74 7.37 12.92
C GLY A 248 -18.56 7.73 13.82
N VAL A 249 -17.73 6.72 14.07
CA VAL A 249 -16.37 6.88 14.58
C VAL A 249 -15.56 7.72 13.59
N THR A 250 -14.92 8.76 14.10
CA THR A 250 -14.04 9.62 13.33
C THR A 250 -12.59 9.21 13.48
N MET A 251 -11.78 9.58 12.49
CA MET A 251 -10.35 9.33 12.47
C MET A 251 -9.64 9.86 13.73
N ASP A 252 -10.00 11.07 14.18
CA ASP A 252 -9.40 11.71 15.35
C ASP A 252 -9.77 11.06 16.70
N GLU A 253 -10.90 10.34 16.75
CA GLU A 253 -11.30 9.56 17.92
C GLU A 253 -10.47 8.27 18.06
N VAL A 254 -10.04 7.67 16.94
CA VAL A 254 -9.36 6.36 16.94
C VAL A 254 -7.84 6.49 17.03
N ILE A 255 -7.26 7.54 16.45
CA ILE A 255 -5.80 7.63 16.26
C ILE A 255 -5.04 8.13 17.52
N ARG A 256 -5.69 8.27 18.68
CA ARG A 256 -5.02 8.59 19.95
C ARG A 256 -4.24 7.40 20.51
N PHE A 257 -3.14 6.98 19.88
CA PHE A 257 -2.30 5.88 20.37
C PHE A 257 -1.63 6.22 21.70
N GLU A 258 -1.59 5.25 22.61
CA GLU A 258 -0.74 5.28 23.79
C GLU A 258 0.71 4.92 23.43
N ALA A 259 1.63 5.15 24.37
CA ALA A 259 3.05 4.84 24.16
C ALA A 259 3.24 3.33 23.95
N GLY A 260 3.79 2.94 22.80
CA GLY A 260 4.04 1.53 22.44
C GLY A 260 2.88 0.82 21.73
N GLU A 261 1.74 1.47 21.51
CA GLU A 261 0.63 0.88 20.75
C GLU A 261 0.82 1.06 19.23
N ASP A 262 0.91 -0.03 18.46
CA ASP A 262 0.97 0.03 16.98
C ASP A 262 -0.41 -0.10 16.31
N VAL A 263 -1.41 -0.56 17.05
CA VAL A 263 -2.78 -0.80 16.56
C VAL A 263 -3.78 -0.36 17.63
N ARG A 264 -4.84 0.32 17.20
CA ARG A 264 -5.93 0.78 18.09
C ARG A 264 -7.28 0.56 17.44
N VAL A 265 -8.26 0.14 18.24
CA VAL A 265 -9.64 -0.10 17.81
C VAL A 265 -10.56 0.82 18.60
N ALA A 266 -11.53 1.43 17.93
CA ALA A 266 -12.59 2.19 18.55
C ALA A 266 -13.95 1.70 18.06
N LEU A 267 -14.89 1.67 19.01
CA LEU A 267 -16.29 1.35 18.78
C LEU A 267 -17.13 2.56 19.19
N ARG A 268 -18.12 2.91 18.39
CA ARG A 268 -19.17 3.85 18.84
C ARG A 268 -20.45 3.05 19.12
N PRO A 269 -20.81 2.82 20.39
CA PRO A 269 -22.09 2.22 20.73
C PRO A 269 -23.25 3.20 20.42
N GLU A 270 -24.48 2.68 20.38
CA GLU A 270 -25.70 3.48 20.23
C GLU A 270 -25.77 4.62 21.26
N VAL A 271 -26.42 5.72 20.85
CA VAL A 271 -26.86 6.82 21.73
C VAL A 271 -28.34 6.68 21.99
#